data_AF-A0A6N0BQL4-F1
#
_entry.id   AF-A0A6N0BQL4-F1
#
_cell.length_a   1.000
_cell.length_b   1.000
_cell.length_c   1.000
_cell.angle_alpha   90.00
_cell.angle_beta   90.00
_cell.angle_gamma   90.00
#
_symmetry.space_group_name_H-M   'P 1'
#
loop_
_entity.id
_entity.type
_entity.pdbx_description
1 polymer ?
#
loop_
_entity_poly.entity_id
_entity_poly.type
_entity_poly.pdbx_seq_one_letter_code
_entity_poly.pdbx_strand_id
1 'polypeptide(L)'
;MGRALSPHTTFLLSTGAFIALSVVTSAFGIASPWLTLNENQILYLFSTTAQVIAAVYGLTLTGFLFFRNELTREANEDETLEEAIDELKTRYFKLLVYITGLVALTLLLANLVISHETSPQTDLTTILINVGQSAFAVAFAAITLFVFDVIAPQRIERASQNLQDELDPSRDREARGSLEDFLRNYNQIEGLLSEAGEPYQSYATASAQARLPRRMSNMRLADILFRSERINGSLHGHLRELITLRNAIIHGAEPIVSQEIVATSATVLAELRAVLQSER
;
A
#
# COMPACT_ATOMS: atom_id res chain seq x y z
N MET A 1 -6.62 4.64 -18.02
CA MET A 1 -5.81 4.77 -16.79
C MET A 1 -6.14 3.60 -15.90
N GLY A 2 -5.22 2.64 -15.76
CA GLY A 2 -5.48 1.39 -15.05
C GLY A 2 -5.56 1.64 -13.55
N ARG A 3 -6.65 1.20 -12.91
CA ARG A 3 -6.73 1.08 -11.45
C ARG A 3 -5.49 0.34 -10.95
N ALA A 4 -4.81 0.90 -9.96
CA ALA A 4 -3.73 0.20 -9.28
C ALA A 4 -4.31 -1.10 -8.70
N LEU A 5 -3.80 -2.25 -9.15
CA LEU A 5 -4.32 -3.55 -8.73
C LEU A 5 -4.13 -3.68 -7.22
N SER A 6 -5.22 -3.91 -6.48
CA SER A 6 -5.14 -4.12 -5.04
C SER A 6 -4.34 -5.40 -4.76
N PRO A 7 -3.62 -5.49 -3.62
CA PRO A 7 -2.84 -6.69 -3.28
C PRO A 7 -3.65 -7.98 -3.38
N HIS A 8 -4.92 -7.93 -2.96
CA HIS A 8 -5.85 -9.06 -3.04
C HIS A 8 -6.19 -9.44 -4.50
N THR A 9 -6.44 -8.46 -5.38
CA THR A 9 -6.70 -8.77 -6.80
C THR A 9 -5.47 -9.35 -7.49
N THR A 10 -4.27 -8.80 -7.23
CA THR A 10 -3.01 -9.34 -7.75
C THR A 10 -2.81 -10.77 -7.27
N PHE A 11 -3.05 -11.05 -5.98
CA PHE A 11 -3.00 -12.38 -5.40
C PHE A 11 -3.95 -13.36 -6.11
N LEU A 12 -5.22 -13.00 -6.25
CA LEU A 12 -6.22 -13.87 -6.89
C LEU A 12 -5.90 -14.13 -8.36
N LEU A 13 -5.53 -13.09 -9.11
CA LEU A 13 -5.21 -13.21 -10.53
C LEU A 13 -4.00 -14.10 -10.76
N SER A 14 -2.92 -13.90 -9.98
CA SER A 14 -1.70 -14.71 -10.12
C SER A 14 -1.92 -16.15 -9.65
N THR A 15 -2.66 -16.38 -8.56
CA THR A 15 -3.01 -17.74 -8.11
C THR A 15 -3.88 -18.45 -9.14
N GLY A 16 -4.91 -17.77 -9.68
CA GLY A 16 -5.76 -18.31 -10.73
C GLY A 16 -4.98 -18.62 -12.01
N ALA A 17 -4.09 -17.71 -12.42
CA ALA A 17 -3.21 -17.92 -13.56
C ALA A 17 -2.26 -19.11 -13.34
N PHE A 18 -1.70 -19.26 -12.14
CA PHE A 18 -0.84 -20.40 -11.79
C PHE A 18 -1.58 -21.73 -11.92
N ILE A 19 -2.78 -21.83 -11.35
CA ILE A 19 -3.59 -23.06 -11.41
C ILE A 19 -3.97 -23.36 -12.87
N ALA A 20 -4.50 -22.36 -13.58
CA ALA A 20 -4.92 -22.53 -14.97
C ALA A 20 -3.75 -22.95 -15.87
N LEU A 21 -2.61 -22.26 -15.77
CA LEU A 21 -1.42 -22.57 -16.56
C LEU A 21 -0.89 -23.96 -16.23
N SER A 22 -0.83 -24.32 -14.95
CA SER A 22 -0.37 -25.65 -14.50
C SER A 22 -1.25 -26.78 -15.03
N VAL A 23 -2.58 -26.63 -14.93
CA VAL A 23 -3.53 -27.65 -15.40
C VAL A 23 -3.48 -27.78 -16.92
N VAL A 24 -3.54 -26.67 -17.64
CA VAL A 24 -3.56 -26.66 -19.11
C VAL A 24 -2.26 -27.23 -19.66
N THR A 25 -1.11 -26.73 -19.20
CA THR A 25 0.21 -27.19 -19.70
C THR A 25 0.47 -28.66 -19.36
N SER A 26 0.08 -29.13 -18.16
CA SER A 26 0.22 -30.54 -17.79
C SER A 26 -0.70 -31.45 -18.61
N ALA A 27 -1.96 -31.06 -18.84
CA ALA A 27 -2.90 -31.83 -19.64
C ALA A 27 -2.42 -31.97 -21.10
N PHE A 28 -1.94 -30.87 -21.69
CA PHE A 28 -1.32 -30.91 -23.03
C PHE A 28 -0.01 -31.73 -23.03
N GLY A 29 0.80 -31.62 -21.98
CA GLY A 29 2.05 -32.37 -21.83
C GLY A 29 1.85 -33.88 -21.82
N ILE A 30 0.78 -34.37 -21.18
CA ILE A 30 0.45 -35.80 -21.14
C ILE A 30 -0.18 -36.26 -22.46
N ALA A 31 -1.14 -35.51 -23.00
CA ALA A 31 -1.89 -35.93 -24.17
C ALA A 31 -1.10 -35.83 -25.48
N SER A 32 -0.33 -34.76 -25.65
CA SER A 32 0.43 -34.47 -26.86
C SER A 32 1.64 -33.59 -26.54
N PRO A 33 2.74 -34.17 -26.03
CA PRO A 33 3.91 -33.38 -25.64
C PRO A 33 4.50 -32.63 -26.83
N TRP A 34 4.55 -31.30 -26.73
CA TRP A 34 5.18 -30.45 -27.73
C TRP A 34 6.71 -30.45 -27.64
N LEU A 35 7.23 -30.59 -26.43
CA LEU A 35 8.65 -30.60 -26.11
C LEU A 35 8.94 -31.79 -25.22
N THR A 36 9.84 -32.66 -25.67
CA THR A 36 10.39 -33.75 -24.89
C THR A 36 11.79 -33.36 -24.44
N LEU A 37 12.01 -33.30 -23.14
CA LEU A 37 13.30 -32.92 -22.57
C LEU A 37 14.05 -34.19 -22.11
N ASN A 38 15.38 -34.19 -22.26
CA ASN A 38 16.25 -35.17 -21.61
C ASN A 38 16.65 -34.70 -20.20
N GLU A 39 17.31 -35.58 -19.45
CA GLU A 39 17.67 -35.35 -18.05
C GLU A 39 18.55 -34.10 -17.90
N ASN A 40 19.55 -33.95 -18.77
CA ASN A 40 20.46 -32.80 -18.75
C ASN A 40 19.70 -31.49 -19.01
N GLN A 41 18.77 -31.48 -19.98
CA GLN A 41 17.95 -30.32 -20.29
C GLN A 41 17.06 -29.92 -19.12
N ILE A 42 16.51 -30.89 -18.38
CA ILE A 42 15.66 -30.61 -17.22
C ILE A 42 16.50 -30.03 -16.07
N LEU A 43 17.68 -30.59 -15.81
CA LEU A 43 18.63 -30.05 -14.84
C LEU A 43 19.02 -28.60 -15.17
N TYR A 44 19.39 -28.33 -16.43
CA TYR A 44 19.73 -26.97 -16.86
C TYR A 44 18.54 -26.01 -16.76
N LEU A 45 17.35 -26.44 -17.17
CA LEU A 45 16.15 -25.61 -17.14
C LEU A 45 15.79 -25.19 -15.71
N PHE A 46 15.77 -26.12 -14.75
CA PHE A 46 15.41 -25.79 -13.38
C PHE A 46 16.53 -25.11 -12.60
N SER A 47 17.80 -25.40 -12.92
CA SER A 47 18.93 -24.64 -12.36
C SER A 47 18.91 -23.18 -12.81
N THR A 48 18.72 -22.93 -14.11
CA THR A 48 18.62 -21.56 -14.65
C THR A 48 17.37 -20.83 -14.13
N THR A 49 16.23 -21.51 -14.04
CA THR A 49 15.01 -21.01 -13.40
C THR A 49 15.28 -20.50 -11.99
N ALA A 50 15.95 -21.31 -11.16
CA ALA A 50 16.28 -20.97 -9.78
C ALA A 50 17.24 -19.78 -9.68
N GLN A 51 18.27 -19.73 -10.54
CA GLN A 51 19.24 -18.63 -10.57
C GLN A 51 18.59 -17.31 -11.00
N VAL A 52 17.79 -17.32 -12.07
CA VAL A 52 17.13 -16.11 -12.59
C VAL A 52 16.12 -15.58 -11.59
N ILE A 53 15.26 -16.44 -11.02
CA ILE A 53 14.24 -15.98 -10.07
C ILE A 53 14.88 -15.43 -8.79
N ALA A 54 15.96 -16.06 -8.30
CA ALA A 54 16.69 -15.57 -7.12
C ALA A 54 17.37 -14.23 -7.39
N ALA A 55 18.01 -14.06 -8.56
CA ALA A 55 18.69 -12.83 -8.94
C ALA A 55 17.71 -11.65 -9.07
N VAL A 56 16.62 -11.86 -9.82
CA VAL A 56 15.60 -10.81 -10.04
C VAL A 56 14.87 -10.48 -8.74
N TYR A 57 14.58 -11.46 -7.89
CA TYR A 57 14.03 -11.21 -6.56
C TYR A 57 14.99 -10.42 -5.67
N GLY A 58 16.29 -10.75 -5.67
CA GLY A 58 17.30 -10.00 -4.92
C GLY A 58 17.35 -8.52 -5.32
N LEU A 59 17.39 -8.23 -6.62
CA LEU A 59 17.32 -6.85 -7.13
C LEU A 59 16.03 -6.14 -6.73
N THR A 60 14.90 -6.85 -6.78
CA THR A 60 13.58 -6.31 -6.41
C THR A 60 13.52 -5.94 -4.93
N LEU A 61 14.06 -6.79 -4.05
CA LEU A 61 14.13 -6.53 -2.61
C LEU A 61 15.01 -5.32 -2.32
N THR A 62 16.19 -5.24 -2.94
CA THR A 62 17.08 -4.08 -2.81
C THR A 62 16.39 -2.80 -3.29
N GLY A 63 15.76 -2.83 -4.46
CA GLY A 63 15.01 -1.69 -5.01
C GLY A 63 13.88 -1.23 -4.07
N PHE A 64 13.14 -2.17 -3.49
CA PHE A 64 12.09 -1.86 -2.51
C PHE A 64 12.64 -1.19 -1.24
N LEU A 65 13.79 -1.62 -0.73
CA LEU A 65 14.41 -0.99 0.45
C LEU A 65 14.78 0.47 0.18
N PHE A 66 15.38 0.77 -0.99
CA PHE A 66 15.67 2.14 -1.39
C PHE A 66 14.40 2.96 -1.56
N PHE A 67 13.41 2.41 -2.25
CA PHE A 67 12.12 3.05 -2.46
C PHE A 67 11.42 3.40 -1.14
N ARG A 68 11.40 2.48 -0.17
CA ARG A 68 10.79 2.73 1.15
C ARG A 68 11.50 3.87 1.89
N ASN A 69 12.82 3.93 1.81
CA ASN A 69 13.58 5.01 2.42
C ASN A 69 13.29 6.35 1.74
N GLU A 70 13.16 6.37 0.42
CA GLU A 70 12.78 7.56 -0.35
C GLU A 70 11.39 8.07 0.05
N LEU A 71 10.39 7.18 0.10
CA LEU A 71 9.05 7.53 0.60
C LEU A 71 9.10 8.08 2.04
N THR A 72 9.94 7.51 2.89
CA THR A 72 10.08 8.00 4.27
C THR A 72 10.71 9.40 4.31
N ARG A 73 11.63 9.70 3.38
CA ARG A 73 12.17 11.04 3.21
C ARG A 73 11.10 12.01 2.73
N GLU A 74 10.32 11.67 1.71
CA GLU A 74 9.22 12.48 1.19
C GLU A 74 8.21 12.81 2.31
N ALA A 75 7.81 11.84 3.13
CA ALA A 75 6.92 12.07 4.29
C ALA A 75 7.53 12.99 5.37
N ASN A 76 8.86 12.94 5.53
CA ASN A 76 9.55 13.83 6.47
C ASN A 76 9.70 15.26 5.92
N GLU A 77 9.66 15.45 4.60
CA GLU A 77 9.70 16.75 3.94
C GLU A 77 8.32 17.39 3.89
N ASP A 78 7.28 16.60 3.62
CA ASP A 78 5.87 17.00 3.66
C ASP A 78 5.04 16.06 4.55
N GLU A 79 4.76 16.52 5.76
CA GLU A 79 3.99 15.76 6.76
C GLU A 79 2.53 15.53 6.33
N THR A 80 2.00 16.32 5.38
CA THR A 80 0.64 16.09 4.86
C THR A 80 0.55 14.89 3.92
N LEU A 81 1.68 14.32 3.50
CA LEU A 81 1.73 13.09 2.71
C LEU A 81 1.86 11.82 3.57
N GLU A 82 2.05 11.95 4.88
CA GLU A 82 2.40 10.85 5.78
C GLU A 82 1.43 9.67 5.66
N GLU A 83 0.12 9.95 5.68
CA GLU A 83 -0.93 8.92 5.62
C GLU A 83 -0.94 8.17 4.28
N ALA A 84 -0.90 8.90 3.16
CA ALA A 84 -0.87 8.32 1.83
C ALA A 84 0.41 7.49 1.60
N ILE A 85 1.54 7.98 2.11
CA ILE A 85 2.82 7.29 2.03
C ILE A 85 2.82 6.01 2.87
N ASP A 86 2.27 6.04 4.08
CA ASP A 86 2.22 4.87 4.95
C ASP A 86 1.27 3.78 4.44
N GLU A 87 0.15 4.16 3.82
CA GLU A 87 -0.71 3.22 3.10
C GLU A 87 0.08 2.56 1.95
N LEU A 88 0.81 3.36 1.17
CA LEU A 88 1.61 2.88 0.04
C LEU A 88 2.71 1.91 0.47
N LYS A 89 3.45 2.24 1.55
CA LYS A 89 4.45 1.34 2.16
C LYS A 89 3.82 0.01 2.56
N THR A 90 2.66 0.06 3.23
CA THR A 90 1.94 -1.13 3.71
C THR A 90 1.48 -1.99 2.55
N ARG A 91 0.91 -1.37 1.51
CA ARG A 91 0.46 -2.05 0.28
C ARG A 91 1.60 -2.79 -0.41
N TYR A 92 2.72 -2.10 -0.64
CA TYR A 92 3.88 -2.72 -1.31
C TYR A 92 4.58 -3.76 -0.45
N PHE A 93 4.62 -3.58 0.88
CA PHE A 93 5.12 -4.63 1.76
C PHE A 93 4.29 -5.92 1.64
N LYS A 94 2.95 -5.83 1.67
CA LYS A 94 2.07 -6.99 1.48
C LYS A 94 2.29 -7.69 0.13
N LEU A 95 2.42 -6.92 -0.95
CA LEU A 95 2.75 -7.44 -2.28
C LEU A 95 4.11 -8.14 -2.31
N LEU A 96 5.13 -7.55 -1.67
CA LEU A 96 6.46 -8.14 -1.59
C LEU A 96 6.44 -9.46 -0.83
N VAL A 97 5.78 -9.54 0.33
CA VAL A 97 5.63 -10.80 1.09
C VAL A 97 4.98 -11.88 0.24
N TYR A 98 3.96 -11.55 -0.55
CA TYR A 98 3.34 -12.49 -1.47
C TYR A 98 4.32 -12.99 -2.54
N ILE A 99 5.06 -12.07 -3.18
CA ILE A 99 6.08 -12.42 -4.17
C ILE A 99 7.15 -13.32 -3.56
N THR A 100 7.61 -13.03 -2.33
CA THR A 100 8.55 -13.89 -1.61
C THR A 100 8.02 -15.32 -1.48
N GLY A 101 6.73 -15.49 -1.17
CA GLY A 101 6.08 -16.79 -1.12
C GLY A 101 6.08 -17.52 -2.48
N LEU A 102 5.75 -16.83 -3.57
CA LEU A 102 5.80 -17.38 -4.93
C LEU A 102 7.21 -17.80 -5.34
N VAL A 103 8.22 -16.98 -5.02
CA VAL A 103 9.63 -17.28 -5.31
C VAL A 103 10.08 -18.50 -4.52
N ALA A 104 9.74 -18.57 -3.23
CA ALA A 104 10.04 -19.74 -2.39
C ALA A 104 9.39 -21.02 -2.93
N LEU A 105 8.12 -20.95 -3.35
CA LEU A 105 7.42 -22.07 -3.99
C LEU A 105 8.11 -22.50 -5.29
N THR A 106 8.51 -21.54 -6.13
CA THR A 106 9.21 -21.80 -7.40
C THR A 106 10.54 -22.50 -7.15
N LEU A 107 11.33 -22.03 -6.17
CA LEU A 107 12.59 -22.67 -5.79
C LEU A 107 12.37 -24.08 -5.24
N LEU A 108 11.33 -24.29 -4.42
CA LEU A 108 10.98 -25.61 -3.92
C LEU A 108 10.63 -26.56 -5.05
N LEU A 109 9.77 -26.14 -5.98
CA LEU A 109 9.39 -26.94 -7.15
C LEU A 109 10.59 -27.25 -8.04
N ALA A 110 11.50 -26.28 -8.23
CA ALA A 110 12.72 -26.51 -8.98
C ALA A 110 13.61 -27.59 -8.35
N ASN A 111 13.79 -27.54 -7.03
CA ASN A 111 14.52 -28.59 -6.32
C ASN A 111 13.79 -29.93 -6.36
N LEU A 112 12.46 -29.94 -6.27
CA LEU A 112 11.65 -31.16 -6.30
C LEU A 112 11.73 -31.85 -7.67
N VAL A 113 11.67 -31.09 -8.77
CA VAL A 113 11.86 -31.62 -10.12
C VAL A 113 13.25 -32.24 -10.24
N ILE A 114 14.31 -31.46 -9.94
CA ILE A 114 15.71 -31.94 -9.97
C ILE A 114 15.90 -33.22 -9.15
N SER A 115 15.28 -33.30 -7.97
CA SER A 115 15.34 -34.49 -7.11
C SER A 115 14.59 -35.69 -7.68
N HIS A 116 13.54 -35.47 -8.46
CA HIS A 116 12.71 -36.55 -9.03
C HIS A 116 13.23 -37.04 -10.39
N GLU A 117 14.07 -36.25 -11.08
CA GLU A 117 14.69 -36.59 -12.37
C GLU A 117 15.51 -37.90 -12.36
N THR A 118 15.90 -38.42 -11.20
CA THR A 118 16.59 -39.72 -11.12
C THR A 118 15.67 -40.92 -11.37
N SER A 119 14.35 -40.69 -11.47
CA SER A 119 13.33 -41.71 -11.74
C SER A 119 12.99 -41.78 -13.24
N PRO A 120 12.51 -42.93 -13.76
CA PRO A 120 12.04 -43.02 -15.15
C PRO A 120 11.00 -41.94 -15.46
N GLN A 121 11.03 -41.36 -16.68
CA GLN A 121 10.02 -40.39 -17.10
C GLN A 121 8.62 -40.98 -16.99
N THR A 122 7.84 -40.45 -16.06
CA THR A 122 6.43 -40.79 -15.83
C THR A 122 5.56 -39.58 -16.11
N ASP A 123 4.24 -39.81 -16.19
CA ASP A 123 3.26 -38.72 -16.23
C ASP A 123 3.45 -37.74 -15.06
N LEU A 124 3.89 -38.23 -13.89
CA LEU A 124 4.19 -37.39 -12.73
C LEU A 124 5.35 -36.43 -12.99
N THR A 125 6.44 -36.88 -13.62
CA THR A 125 7.56 -36.02 -14.03
C THR A 125 7.08 -34.92 -14.97
N THR A 126 6.23 -35.27 -15.94
CA THR A 126 5.65 -34.32 -16.88
C THR A 126 4.78 -33.27 -16.19
N ILE A 127 3.93 -33.69 -15.24
CA ILE A 127 3.12 -32.75 -14.44
C ILE A 127 4.04 -31.82 -13.63
N LEU A 128 5.04 -32.39 -12.97
CA LEU A 128 5.91 -31.64 -12.07
C LEU A 128 6.73 -30.58 -12.80
N ILE A 129 7.26 -30.90 -13.99
CA ILE A 129 7.95 -29.96 -14.87
C ILE A 129 7.02 -28.81 -15.25
N ASN A 130 5.82 -29.12 -15.73
CA ASN A 130 4.86 -28.11 -16.18
C ASN A 130 4.37 -27.21 -15.03
N VAL A 131 4.10 -27.77 -13.85
CA VAL A 131 3.76 -27.02 -12.64
C VAL A 131 4.93 -26.12 -12.21
N GLY A 132 6.16 -26.63 -12.21
CA GLY A 132 7.35 -25.86 -11.86
C GLY A 132 7.61 -24.69 -12.80
N GLN A 133 7.49 -24.89 -14.11
CA GLN A 133 7.64 -23.83 -15.11
C GLN A 133 6.48 -22.83 -15.07
N SER A 134 5.26 -23.28 -14.77
CA SER A 134 4.12 -22.40 -14.54
C SER A 134 4.32 -21.50 -13.32
N ALA A 135 4.85 -22.04 -12.22
CA ALA A 135 5.20 -21.27 -11.04
C ALA A 135 6.24 -20.19 -11.36
N PHE A 136 7.29 -20.55 -12.11
CA PHE A 136 8.31 -19.60 -12.56
C PHE A 136 7.71 -18.46 -13.40
N ALA A 137 6.90 -18.78 -14.41
CA ALA A 137 6.29 -17.78 -15.28
C ALA A 137 5.42 -16.79 -14.49
N VAL A 138 4.60 -17.31 -13.56
CA VAL A 138 3.74 -16.47 -12.71
C VAL A 138 4.56 -15.63 -11.74
N ALA A 139 5.58 -16.20 -11.08
CA ALA A 139 6.45 -15.47 -10.16
C ALA A 139 7.21 -14.35 -10.89
N PHE A 140 7.75 -14.63 -12.08
CA PHE A 140 8.45 -13.65 -12.90
C PHE A 140 7.53 -12.51 -13.36
N ALA A 141 6.31 -12.85 -13.79
CA ALA A 141 5.31 -11.84 -14.15
C ALA A 141 4.90 -10.99 -12.94
N ALA A 142 4.70 -11.59 -11.78
CA ALA A 142 4.35 -10.87 -10.54
C ALA A 142 5.45 -9.89 -10.12
N ILE A 143 6.72 -10.30 -10.18
CA ILE A 143 7.86 -9.40 -9.92
C ILE A 143 7.88 -8.25 -10.92
N THR A 144 7.73 -8.55 -12.21
CA THR A 144 7.72 -7.55 -13.28
C THR A 144 6.62 -6.50 -13.06
N LEU A 145 5.39 -6.94 -12.76
CA LEU A 145 4.26 -6.06 -12.47
C LEU A 145 4.49 -5.22 -11.21
N PHE A 146 5.09 -5.82 -10.17
CA PHE A 146 5.46 -5.10 -8.95
C PHE A 146 6.48 -3.99 -9.22
N VAL A 147 7.52 -4.28 -10.01
CA VAL A 147 8.51 -3.27 -10.39
C VAL A 147 7.84 -2.11 -11.13
N PHE A 148 6.98 -2.40 -12.10
CA PHE A 148 6.25 -1.36 -12.83
C PHE A 148 5.34 -0.51 -11.93
N ASP A 149 4.68 -1.12 -10.94
CA ASP A 149 3.81 -0.40 -10.01
C ASP A 149 4.61 0.50 -9.05
N VAL A 150 5.75 0.01 -8.55
CA VAL A 150 6.64 0.77 -7.65
C VAL A 150 7.25 1.99 -8.35
N ILE A 151 7.64 1.86 -9.61
CA ILE A 151 8.22 2.98 -10.38
C ILE A 151 7.17 3.90 -11.02
N ALA A 152 5.88 3.58 -10.89
CA ALA A 152 4.83 4.34 -11.56
C ALA A 152 4.84 5.81 -11.11
N PRO A 153 4.72 6.76 -12.05
CA PRO A 153 4.55 8.17 -11.70
C PRO A 153 3.22 8.36 -10.95
N GLN A 154 3.15 9.40 -10.11
CA GLN A 154 1.93 9.79 -9.37
C GLN A 154 1.39 8.71 -8.40
N ARG A 155 2.25 7.81 -7.92
CA ARG A 155 1.88 6.78 -6.93
C ARG A 155 1.28 7.34 -5.64
N ILE A 156 1.76 8.50 -5.20
CA ILE A 156 1.28 9.18 -3.99
C ILE A 156 -0.10 9.79 -4.25
N GLU A 157 -0.27 10.49 -5.37
CA GLU A 157 -1.56 11.03 -5.80
C GLU A 157 -2.64 9.93 -5.88
N ARG A 158 -2.30 8.74 -6.39
CA ARG A 158 -3.20 7.57 -6.38
C ARG A 158 -3.50 7.05 -4.98
N ALA A 159 -2.52 7.05 -4.07
CA ALA A 159 -2.75 6.67 -2.68
C ALA A 159 -3.67 7.69 -1.99
N SER A 160 -3.43 8.99 -2.19
CA SER A 160 -4.30 10.07 -1.71
C SER A 160 -5.73 9.93 -2.26
N GLN A 161 -5.90 9.57 -3.53
CA GLN A 161 -7.22 9.29 -4.11
C GLN A 161 -7.92 8.11 -3.44
N ASN A 162 -7.20 7.03 -3.13
CA ASN A 162 -7.79 5.88 -2.44
C ASN A 162 -8.23 6.25 -1.00
N LEU A 163 -7.43 7.04 -0.28
CA LEU A 163 -7.82 7.56 1.03
C LEU A 163 -9.07 8.43 0.95
N GLN A 164 -9.16 9.28 -0.08
CA GLN A 164 -10.35 10.10 -0.32
C GLN A 164 -11.57 9.23 -0.62
N ASP A 165 -11.43 8.16 -1.40
CA ASP A 165 -12.51 7.20 -1.70
C ASP A 165 -12.97 6.42 -0.46
N GLU A 166 -12.06 6.10 0.45
CA GLU A 166 -12.37 5.39 1.70
C GLU A 166 -13.10 6.29 2.71
N LEU A 167 -12.66 7.54 2.82
CA LEU A 167 -13.21 8.52 3.77
C LEU A 167 -14.46 9.24 3.23
N ASP A 168 -14.61 9.35 1.92
CA ASP A 168 -15.78 9.94 1.25
C ASP A 168 -16.31 9.05 0.11
N PRO A 169 -16.88 7.88 0.44
CA PRO A 169 -17.37 6.91 -0.55
C PRO A 169 -18.58 7.42 -1.36
N SER A 170 -19.25 8.46 -0.85
CA SER A 170 -20.45 9.06 -1.43
C SER A 170 -20.14 10.19 -2.43
N ARG A 171 -18.87 10.60 -2.58
CA ARG A 171 -18.46 11.75 -3.42
C ARG A 171 -18.98 11.72 -4.86
N ASP A 172 -19.12 10.53 -5.43
CA ASP A 172 -19.54 10.32 -6.83
C ASP A 172 -21.05 10.08 -6.98
N ARG A 173 -21.77 9.84 -5.87
CA ARG A 173 -23.17 9.40 -5.88
C ARG A 173 -24.14 10.44 -5.33
N GLU A 174 -23.68 11.33 -4.45
CA GLU A 174 -24.52 12.32 -3.77
C GLU A 174 -24.39 13.74 -4.35
N ALA A 175 -25.23 14.66 -3.86
CA ALA A 175 -25.11 16.08 -4.14
C ALA A 175 -23.71 16.55 -3.73
N ARG A 176 -22.98 17.14 -4.68
CA ARG A 176 -21.64 17.69 -4.43
C ARG A 176 -21.71 18.74 -3.34
N GLY A 177 -20.96 18.49 -2.27
CA GLY A 177 -20.78 19.44 -1.19
C GLY A 177 -19.95 20.63 -1.65
N SER A 178 -20.09 21.75 -0.95
CA SER A 178 -19.25 22.92 -1.15
C SER A 178 -17.86 22.68 -0.56
N LEU A 179 -16.87 22.50 -1.43
CA LEU A 179 -15.46 22.40 -1.03
C LEU A 179 -15.03 23.65 -0.23
N GLU A 180 -15.53 24.82 -0.60
CA GLU A 180 -15.25 26.07 0.11
C GLU A 180 -15.74 26.02 1.55
N ASP A 181 -16.96 25.53 1.79
CA ASP A 181 -17.52 25.41 3.14
C ASP A 181 -16.76 24.37 3.97
N PHE A 182 -16.37 23.24 3.36
CA PHE A 182 -15.50 22.25 4.01
C PHE A 182 -14.17 22.86 4.42
N LEU A 183 -13.46 23.53 3.50
CA LEU A 183 -12.18 24.15 3.76
C LEU A 183 -12.29 25.27 4.80
N ARG A 184 -13.38 26.06 4.78
CA ARG A 184 -13.64 27.09 5.78
C ARG A 184 -13.82 26.47 7.17
N ASN A 185 -14.60 25.40 7.29
CA ASN A 185 -14.80 24.69 8.55
C ASN A 185 -13.49 24.09 9.05
N TYR A 186 -12.74 23.42 8.18
CA TYR A 186 -11.46 22.81 8.51
C TYR A 186 -10.41 23.85 8.95
N ASN A 187 -10.29 24.98 8.25
CA ASN A 187 -9.36 26.04 8.64
C ASN A 187 -9.67 26.59 10.04
N GLN A 188 -10.94 26.62 10.43
CA GLN A 188 -11.33 27.00 11.79
C GLN A 188 -10.97 25.91 12.82
N ILE A 189 -11.13 24.63 12.48
CA ILE A 189 -10.66 23.50 13.30
C ILE A 189 -9.14 23.59 13.49
N GLU A 190 -8.38 23.81 12.42
CA GLU A 190 -6.92 23.96 12.46
C GLU A 190 -6.50 25.13 13.37
N GLY A 191 -7.19 26.26 13.29
CA GLY A 191 -6.97 27.39 14.19
C GLY A 191 -7.15 27.01 15.67
N LEU A 192 -8.24 26.29 15.99
CA LEU A 192 -8.54 25.83 17.35
C LEU A 192 -7.52 24.80 17.86
N LEU A 193 -7.09 23.86 17.01
CA LEU A 193 -6.06 22.88 17.36
C LEU A 193 -4.72 23.58 17.63
N SER A 194 -4.35 24.55 16.80
CA SER A 194 -3.13 25.34 16.99
C SER A 194 -3.19 26.14 18.30
N GLU A 195 -4.31 26.81 18.59
CA GLU A 195 -4.49 27.58 19.83
C GLU A 195 -4.47 26.68 21.07
N ALA A 196 -5.16 25.53 21.03
CA ALA A 196 -5.15 24.56 22.13
C ALA A 196 -3.78 23.88 22.31
N GLY A 197 -2.98 23.85 21.24
CA GLY A 197 -1.64 23.26 21.17
C GLY A 197 -0.50 24.16 21.64
N GLU A 198 -0.68 25.48 21.65
CA GLU A 198 0.34 26.49 22.03
C GLU A 198 1.07 26.20 23.35
N PRO A 199 0.38 25.82 24.45
CA PRO A 199 1.04 25.50 25.71
C PRO A 199 2.04 24.35 25.54
N TYR A 200 1.66 23.30 24.80
CA TYR A 200 2.48 22.12 24.59
C TYR A 200 3.68 22.39 23.68
N GLN A 201 3.53 23.26 22.68
CA GLN A 201 4.65 23.71 21.85
C GLN A 201 5.68 24.47 22.69
N SER A 202 5.19 25.39 23.52
CA SER A 202 6.03 26.24 24.39
C SER A 202 6.89 25.41 25.37
N TYR A 203 6.30 24.39 26.02
CA TYR A 203 7.04 23.50 26.93
C TYR A 203 8.09 22.62 26.21
N ALA A 204 7.81 22.18 24.98
CA ALA A 204 8.75 21.38 24.19
C ALA A 204 9.98 22.21 23.76
N THR A 205 9.79 23.47 23.38
CA THR A 205 10.91 24.39 23.06
C THR A 205 11.72 24.81 24.28
N ALA A 206 11.12 24.90 25.46
CA ALA A 206 11.83 25.29 26.69
C ALA A 206 12.79 24.20 27.22
N SER A 207 12.55 22.94 26.86
CA SER A 207 13.30 21.77 27.36
C SER A 207 14.38 21.24 26.40
N ALA A 208 14.38 21.68 25.13
CA ALA A 208 15.34 21.26 24.12
C ALA A 208 16.15 22.44 23.58
N GLN A 209 17.49 22.33 23.59
CA GLN A 209 18.42 23.20 22.85
C GLN A 209 18.29 22.99 21.32
N ALA A 210 17.07 22.94 20.79
CA ALA A 210 16.76 22.56 19.43
C ALA A 210 16.66 23.78 18.51
N ARG A 211 17.42 23.72 17.42
CA ARG A 211 17.35 24.66 16.30
C ARG A 211 15.96 24.55 15.64
N LEU A 212 15.25 25.68 15.64
CA LEU A 212 13.98 25.99 14.98
C LEU A 212 12.74 25.21 15.49
N PRO A 213 11.64 25.91 15.83
CA PRO A 213 10.39 25.28 16.24
C PRO A 213 9.75 24.64 15.00
N ARG A 214 9.78 23.30 14.94
CA ARG A 214 8.97 22.58 13.95
C ARG A 214 7.54 22.62 14.46
N ARG A 215 6.67 23.40 13.79
CA ARG A 215 5.23 23.47 14.09
C ARG A 215 4.69 22.04 14.16
N MET A 216 4.03 21.68 15.26
CA MET A 216 3.45 20.33 15.39
C MET A 216 2.32 20.15 14.37
N SER A 217 2.22 18.98 13.76
CA SER A 217 1.08 18.67 12.88
C SER A 217 -0.24 18.67 13.63
N ASN A 218 -1.31 19.00 12.90
CA ASN A 218 -2.68 18.93 13.42
C ASN A 218 -3.03 17.53 13.93
N MET A 219 -2.47 16.48 13.30
CA MET A 219 -2.63 15.10 13.74
C MET A 219 -2.03 14.89 15.14
N ARG A 220 -0.78 15.33 15.35
CA ARG A 220 -0.13 15.25 16.67
C ARG A 220 -0.84 16.11 17.72
N LEU A 221 -1.34 17.28 17.34
CA LEU A 221 -2.12 18.14 18.23
C LEU A 221 -3.41 17.45 18.67
N ALA A 222 -4.15 16.83 17.75
CA ALA A 222 -5.33 16.04 18.09
C ALA A 222 -4.98 14.86 19.02
N ASP A 223 -3.87 14.15 18.78
CA ASP A 223 -3.41 13.06 19.65
C ASP A 223 -3.03 13.56 21.05
N ILE A 224 -2.39 14.74 21.17
CA ILE A 224 -2.05 15.34 22.47
C ILE A 224 -3.32 15.69 23.24
N LEU A 225 -4.30 16.34 22.60
CA LEU A 225 -5.57 16.71 23.22
C LEU A 225 -6.36 15.48 23.68
N PHE A 226 -6.30 14.39 22.92
CA PHE A 226 -6.93 13.13 23.33
C PHE A 226 -6.20 12.50 24.52
N ARG A 227 -4.87 12.44 24.50
CA ARG A 227 -4.06 11.90 25.60
C ARG A 227 -4.15 12.71 26.88
N SER A 228 -4.41 14.02 26.78
CA SER A 228 -4.68 14.88 27.92
C SER A 228 -6.16 14.87 28.36
N GLU A 229 -6.96 13.96 27.80
CA GLU A 229 -8.40 13.76 28.08
C GLU A 229 -9.25 15.02 27.80
N ARG A 230 -8.72 16.00 27.05
CA ARG A 230 -9.46 17.21 26.68
C ARG A 230 -10.51 16.94 25.62
N ILE A 231 -10.28 15.98 24.73
CA ILE A 231 -11.27 15.53 23.75
C ILE A 231 -11.57 14.05 23.94
N ASN A 232 -12.81 13.64 23.64
CA ASN A 232 -13.21 12.24 23.72
C ASN A 232 -12.75 11.45 22.46
N GLY A 233 -12.84 10.12 22.53
CA GLY A 233 -12.40 9.25 21.44
C GLY A 233 -13.20 9.41 20.13
N SER A 234 -14.48 9.79 20.21
CA SER A 234 -15.31 10.03 19.03
C SER A 234 -14.85 11.27 18.27
N LEU A 235 -14.64 12.38 18.98
CA LEU A 235 -14.17 13.64 18.42
C LEU A 235 -12.74 13.50 17.89
N HIS A 236 -11.89 12.76 18.61
CA HIS A 236 -10.56 12.39 18.13
C HIS A 236 -10.62 11.62 16.81
N GLY A 237 -11.45 10.58 16.71
CA GLY A 237 -11.66 9.81 15.47
C GLY A 237 -12.06 10.68 14.30
N HIS A 238 -13.11 11.50 14.45
CA HIS A 238 -13.58 12.39 13.38
C HIS A 238 -12.54 13.46 13.01
N LEU A 239 -11.77 13.99 13.96
CA LEU A 239 -10.70 14.94 13.67
C LEU A 239 -9.61 14.29 12.82
N ARG A 240 -9.22 13.05 13.13
CA ARG A 240 -8.23 12.32 12.32
C ARG A 240 -8.73 12.13 10.90
N GLU A 241 -9.97 11.67 10.72
CA GLU A 241 -10.59 11.48 9.41
C GLU A 241 -10.62 12.77 8.59
N LEU A 242 -11.01 13.90 9.19
CA LEU A 242 -11.03 15.20 8.49
C LEU A 242 -9.64 15.72 8.13
N ILE A 243 -8.64 15.52 9.01
CA ILE A 243 -7.24 15.89 8.73
C ILE A 243 -6.70 15.07 7.56
N THR A 244 -6.88 13.74 7.61
CA THR A 244 -6.45 12.83 6.54
C THR A 244 -7.17 13.14 5.23
N LEU A 245 -8.48 13.40 5.27
CA LEU A 245 -9.26 13.75 4.08
C LEU A 245 -8.79 15.07 3.46
N ARG A 246 -8.56 16.11 4.27
CA ARG A 246 -8.04 17.39 3.77
C ARG A 246 -6.67 17.22 3.12
N ASN A 247 -5.80 16.44 3.74
CA ASN A 247 -4.48 16.13 3.19
C ASN A 247 -4.58 15.38 1.86
N ALA A 248 -5.44 14.36 1.81
CA ALA A 248 -5.73 13.59 0.61
C ALA A 248 -6.29 14.46 -0.54
N ILE A 249 -7.18 15.40 -0.24
CA ILE A 249 -7.76 16.34 -1.23
C ILE A 249 -6.71 17.26 -1.85
N ILE A 250 -5.73 17.71 -1.06
CA ILE A 250 -4.72 18.66 -1.54
C ILE A 250 -3.70 17.99 -2.47
N HIS A 251 -3.43 16.71 -2.24
CA HIS A 251 -2.46 15.93 -3.02
C HIS A 251 -3.09 14.96 -4.03
N GLY A 252 -4.40 14.79 -3.95
CA GLY A 252 -5.19 14.06 -4.93
C GLY A 252 -5.56 14.93 -6.13
N ALA A 253 -5.72 14.32 -7.29
CA ALA A 253 -6.02 15.02 -8.54
C ALA A 253 -7.39 15.74 -8.56
N GLU A 254 -8.32 15.38 -7.66
CA GLU A 254 -9.72 15.80 -7.74
C GLU A 254 -10.25 16.35 -6.40
N PRO A 255 -10.41 17.68 -6.26
CA PRO A 255 -10.87 18.29 -5.03
C PRO A 255 -12.40 18.29 -4.94
N ILE A 256 -12.97 17.11 -4.71
CA ILE A 256 -14.42 16.88 -4.59
C ILE A 256 -14.73 16.35 -3.18
N VAL A 257 -15.81 16.86 -2.58
CA VAL A 257 -16.35 16.41 -1.30
C VAL A 257 -17.87 16.21 -1.39
N SER A 258 -18.41 15.24 -0.67
CA SER A 258 -19.85 15.04 -0.51
C SER A 258 -20.47 16.04 0.46
N GLN A 259 -21.78 16.25 0.34
CA GLN A 259 -22.53 17.09 1.28
C GLN A 259 -22.50 16.54 2.72
N GLU A 260 -22.44 15.22 2.88
CA GLU A 260 -22.29 14.54 4.17
C GLU A 260 -21.01 15.01 4.89
N ILE A 261 -19.87 14.98 4.20
CA ILE A 261 -18.59 15.44 4.76
C ILE A 261 -18.63 16.92 5.17
N VAL A 262 -19.31 17.77 4.39
CA VAL A 262 -19.48 19.18 4.77
C VAL A 262 -20.27 19.30 6.09
N ALA A 263 -21.36 18.55 6.25
CA ALA A 263 -22.15 18.53 7.48
C ALA A 263 -21.37 17.97 8.68
N THR A 264 -20.60 16.89 8.48
CA THR A 264 -19.72 16.30 9.49
C THR A 264 -18.66 17.31 9.93
N SER A 265 -18.00 18.01 9.00
CA SER A 265 -17.00 19.03 9.31
C SER A 265 -17.57 20.17 10.17
N ALA A 266 -18.81 20.59 9.91
CA ALA A 266 -19.49 21.62 10.70
C ALA A 266 -19.82 21.14 12.12
N THR A 267 -20.24 19.88 12.25
CA THR A 267 -20.57 19.26 13.54
C THR A 267 -19.32 19.12 14.42
N VAL A 268 -18.23 18.58 13.85
CA VAL A 268 -16.93 18.45 14.54
C VAL A 268 -16.39 19.80 14.98
N LEU A 269 -16.51 20.83 14.14
CA LEU A 269 -16.12 22.20 14.51
C LEU A 269 -16.93 22.72 15.71
N ALA A 270 -18.24 22.49 15.72
CA ALA A 270 -19.10 22.93 16.82
C ALA A 270 -18.75 22.19 18.13
N GLU A 271 -18.54 20.87 18.06
CA GLU A 271 -18.12 20.05 19.19
C GLU A 271 -16.76 20.48 19.74
N LEU A 272 -15.76 20.64 18.87
CA LEU A 272 -14.41 21.06 19.28
C LEU A 272 -14.44 22.44 19.96
N ARG A 273 -15.25 23.38 19.44
CA ARG A 273 -15.44 24.69 20.08
C ARG A 273 -16.08 24.56 21.46
N ALA A 274 -17.14 23.78 21.58
CA ALA A 274 -17.86 23.61 22.84
C ALA A 274 -16.93 23.06 23.93
N VAL A 275 -16.14 22.05 23.58
CA VAL A 275 -15.16 21.43 24.48
C VAL A 275 -14.08 22.42 24.91
N LEU A 276 -13.42 23.08 23.96
CA LEU A 276 -12.30 23.99 24.25
C LEU A 276 -12.74 25.29 24.95
N GLN A 277 -13.98 25.74 24.78
CA GLN A 277 -14.53 26.91 25.46
C GLN A 277 -15.06 26.58 26.86
N SER A 278 -15.45 25.34 27.14
CA SER A 278 -15.92 24.91 28.48
C SER A 278 -14.82 24.88 29.55
N GLU A 279 -13.56 24.98 29.14
CA GLU A 279 -12.37 24.96 30.02
C GLU A 279 -11.77 26.36 30.27
N ARG A 280 -12.35 27.43 29.73
CA ARG A 280 -12.01 28.83 30.09
C ARG A 280 -12.85 29.30 31.26
#